data_AF-A0A9D7JS14-F1
#
_entry.id   AF-A0A9D7JS14-F1
#
_cell.length_a   1.000
_cell.length_b   1.000
_cell.length_c   1.000
_cell.angle_alpha   90.00
_cell.angle_beta   90.00
_cell.angle_gamma   90.00
#
_symmetry.space_group_name_H-M   'P 1'
#
loop_
_entity.id
_entity.type
_entity.pdbx_description
1 polymer ?
#
loop_
_entity_poly.entity_id
_entity_poly.type
_entity_poly.pdbx_seq_one_letter_code
_entity_poly.pdbx_strand_id
1 'polypeptide(L)'
;MAAEDLDSKRSGNEVSVNQKIVTSHRSDFEVVFPADRLTYCDADGDLSPDVSGRPQISDDECEQVGVTYTDEIFDIGAAGGNPEQGLGIVPDACYKIIRTWKVIDWCKYDPNNHATDPDIIVDDRLLADTASRACVYRNIKDNGDGYMSYVQIIKVIDTIAPVITTRGYGILH
;
A
#
# COMPACT_ATOMS: atom_id res chain seq x y z
N MET A 1 62.60 29.43 40.50
CA MET A 1 61.92 29.88 41.72
C MET A 1 61.52 31.32 41.48
N ALA A 2 60.27 31.74 41.34
CA ALA A 2 58.95 31.11 41.23
C ALA A 2 58.16 32.11 40.34
N ALA A 3 57.48 31.68 39.26
CA ALA A 3 56.04 31.43 39.21
C ALA A 3 55.21 32.30 40.18
N GLU A 4 54.49 33.29 39.64
CA GLU A 4 53.13 33.62 40.09
C GLU A 4 52.23 33.79 38.85
N ASP A 5 51.04 33.22 38.99
CA ASP A 5 50.12 32.75 37.97
C ASP A 5 48.79 33.50 38.15
N LEU A 6 48.07 33.68 37.05
CA LEU A 6 46.64 34.02 36.92
C LEU A 6 46.12 35.35 37.51
N ASP A 7 45.77 36.29 36.61
CA ASP A 7 44.38 36.77 36.61
C ASP A 7 43.86 36.91 35.18
N SER A 8 42.92 36.02 34.88
CA SER A 8 42.19 35.91 33.63
C SER A 8 41.12 37.00 33.59
N LYS A 9 41.33 38.05 32.79
CA LYS A 9 40.21 38.91 32.36
C LYS A 9 39.78 38.54 30.95
N ARG A 10 39.17 37.35 30.82
CA ARG A 10 38.33 37.01 29.67
C ARG A 10 37.02 37.77 29.84
N SER A 11 37.00 39.01 29.35
CA SER A 11 35.78 39.83 29.30
C SER A 11 34.68 39.05 28.59
N GLY A 12 33.55 38.87 29.28
CA GLY A 12 32.39 38.13 28.79
C GLY A 12 31.76 38.82 27.60
N ASN A 13 32.23 38.48 26.40
CA ASN A 13 31.51 38.77 25.17
C ASN A 13 30.33 37.80 25.09
N GLU A 14 29.18 38.19 25.64
CA GLU A 14 27.92 37.54 25.27
C GLU A 14 27.59 37.94 23.84
N VAL A 15 27.76 36.98 22.92
CA VAL A 15 27.27 37.09 21.54
C VAL A 15 25.83 36.63 21.55
N SER A 16 24.91 37.58 21.41
CA SER A 16 23.50 37.30 21.14
C SER A 16 23.26 37.36 19.62
N VAL A 17 22.94 36.23 19.00
CA VAL A 17 22.51 36.14 17.60
C VAL A 17 21.01 35.94 17.54
N ASN A 18 20.35 36.70 16.67
CA ASN A 18 18.95 36.47 16.33
C ASN A 18 18.89 35.42 15.21
N GLN A 19 18.33 34.25 15.51
CA GLN A 19 17.94 33.27 14.48
C GLN A 19 16.48 33.53 14.09
N LYS A 20 16.23 33.83 12.81
CA LYS A 20 14.87 33.87 12.28
C LYS A 20 14.52 32.49 11.75
N ILE A 21 13.64 31.78 12.46
CA ILE A 21 13.03 30.53 11.99
C ILE A 21 11.72 30.91 11.29
N VAL A 22 11.55 30.46 10.05
CA VAL A 22 10.29 30.60 9.31
C VAL A 22 9.75 29.20 9.10
N THR A 23 8.52 28.96 9.56
CA THR A 23 7.78 27.74 9.27
C THR A 23 6.77 28.05 8.16
N SER A 24 6.73 27.20 7.15
CA SER A 24 5.70 27.23 6.12
C SER A 24 4.99 25.90 6.14
N HIS A 25 3.68 25.90 5.94
CA HIS A 25 2.93 24.66 5.70
C HIS A 25 3.53 23.95 4.50
N ARG A 26 3.80 22.65 4.65
CA ARG A 26 4.02 21.77 3.51
C ARG A 26 2.69 21.12 3.26
N SER A 27 2.10 21.39 2.10
CA SER A 27 0.94 20.63 1.66
C SER A 27 1.41 19.25 1.26
N ASP A 28 1.43 18.38 2.25
CA ASP A 28 1.60 16.95 2.18
C ASP A 28 0.41 16.30 2.89
N PHE A 29 0.20 15.00 2.70
CA PHE A 29 -0.87 14.26 3.36
C PHE A 29 -0.40 12.85 3.67
N GLU A 30 -0.93 12.26 4.74
CA GLU A 30 -0.64 10.87 5.13
C GLU A 30 -1.79 9.95 4.69
N VAL A 31 -1.44 8.79 4.15
CA VAL A 31 -2.39 7.78 3.72
C VAL A 31 -2.05 6.42 4.30
N VAL A 32 -3.04 5.84 4.98
CA VAL A 32 -3.07 4.42 5.31
C VAL A 32 -3.87 3.67 4.25
N PHE A 33 -3.17 3.07 3.29
CA PHE A 33 -3.75 2.21 2.26
C PHE A 33 -4.29 0.88 2.84
N PRO A 34 -5.26 0.26 2.16
CA PRO A 34 -5.77 -1.04 2.57
C PRO A 34 -4.73 -2.15 2.35
N ALA A 35 -4.73 -3.13 3.24
CA ALA A 35 -3.96 -4.36 3.06
C ALA A 35 -4.52 -5.20 1.89
N ASP A 36 -3.70 -6.10 1.38
CA ASP A 36 -4.15 -7.11 0.43
C ASP A 36 -5.19 -8.03 1.08
N ARG A 37 -6.05 -8.64 0.26
CA ARG A 37 -7.18 -9.42 0.74
C ARG A 37 -7.27 -10.78 0.07
N LEU A 38 -7.57 -11.79 0.88
CA LEU A 38 -7.98 -13.13 0.45
C LEU A 38 -9.46 -13.32 0.73
N THR A 39 -10.22 -13.83 -0.24
CA THR A 39 -11.65 -14.10 -0.12
C THR A 39 -12.05 -15.32 -0.95
N TYR A 40 -13.27 -15.83 -0.75
CA TYR A 40 -13.74 -17.09 -1.33
C TYR A 40 -14.88 -16.86 -2.34
N CYS A 41 -14.99 -17.71 -3.36
CA CYS A 41 -15.93 -17.54 -4.50
C CYS A 41 -17.39 -17.86 -4.14
N ASP A 42 -17.60 -18.60 -3.06
CA ASP A 42 -18.89 -19.01 -2.50
C ASP A 42 -19.48 -17.97 -1.53
N ALA A 43 -18.75 -16.88 -1.27
CA ALA A 43 -19.37 -15.65 -0.79
C ALA A 43 -19.95 -14.91 -2.01
N ASP A 44 -21.21 -14.44 -1.93
CA ASP A 44 -21.77 -13.36 -2.78
C ASP A 44 -21.01 -12.03 -2.55
N GLY A 45 -19.69 -12.12 -2.62
CA GLY A 45 -18.76 -11.26 -1.91
C GLY A 45 -18.63 -9.97 -2.66
N ASP A 46 -19.31 -8.94 -2.17
CA ASP A 46 -19.01 -7.58 -2.53
C ASP A 46 -17.50 -7.32 -2.35
N LEU A 47 -16.81 -7.05 -3.45
CA LEU A 47 -15.39 -6.69 -3.49
C LEU A 47 -15.20 -5.18 -3.65
N SER A 48 -16.26 -4.40 -3.44
CA SER A 48 -16.18 -2.95 -3.38
C SER A 48 -15.16 -2.53 -2.33
N PRO A 49 -14.58 -1.33 -2.47
CA PRO A 49 -13.70 -0.81 -1.43
C PRO A 49 -14.34 -0.69 -0.04
N ASP A 50 -15.67 -0.64 0.07
CA ASP A 50 -16.33 -0.61 1.38
C ASP A 50 -16.13 -1.94 2.14
N VAL A 51 -15.95 -3.04 1.42
CA VAL A 51 -15.69 -4.36 2.00
C VAL A 51 -14.20 -4.69 2.00
N SER A 52 -13.50 -4.43 0.89
CA SER A 52 -12.08 -4.77 0.76
C SER A 52 -11.13 -3.71 1.35
N GLY A 53 -11.66 -2.58 1.82
CA GLY A 53 -10.91 -1.48 2.42
C GLY A 53 -10.71 -0.28 1.49
N ARG A 54 -10.69 0.92 2.08
CA ARG A 54 -10.40 2.22 1.45
C ARG A 54 -9.18 2.87 2.09
N PRO A 55 -8.42 3.67 1.32
CA PRO A 55 -7.40 4.56 1.89
C PRO A 55 -8.01 5.44 3.00
N GLN A 56 -7.31 5.54 4.12
CA GLN A 56 -7.61 6.50 5.17
C GLN A 56 -6.63 7.65 5.05
N ILE A 57 -7.13 8.88 4.93
CA ILE A 57 -6.32 10.09 4.77
C ILE A 57 -6.28 10.82 6.12
N SER A 58 -5.13 11.38 6.44
CA SER A 58 -4.92 12.27 7.58
C SER A 58 -3.88 13.33 7.24
N ASP A 59 -3.72 14.31 8.13
CA ASP A 59 -2.79 15.43 7.95
C ASP A 59 -3.09 16.23 6.66
N ASP A 60 -4.38 16.35 6.32
CA ASP A 60 -4.91 17.03 5.14
C ASP A 60 -5.43 18.45 5.47
N GLU A 61 -4.85 19.07 6.51
CA GLU A 61 -5.21 20.41 6.96
C GLU A 61 -4.72 21.48 5.96
N CYS A 62 -5.55 21.72 4.92
CA CYS A 62 -5.47 22.70 3.82
C CYS A 62 -5.39 22.08 2.41
N GLU A 63 -5.35 20.76 2.32
CA GLU A 63 -5.25 20.01 1.06
C GLU A 63 -6.64 19.74 0.48
N GLN A 64 -6.75 19.70 -0.86
CA GLN A 64 -7.96 19.27 -1.53
C GLN A 64 -7.76 17.85 -2.04
N VAL A 65 -7.81 16.89 -1.11
CA VAL A 65 -7.47 15.50 -1.41
C VAL A 65 -8.60 14.78 -2.14
N GLY A 66 -8.27 14.15 -3.27
CA GLY A 66 -9.16 13.31 -4.06
C GLY A 66 -8.63 11.87 -4.14
N VAL A 67 -9.54 10.88 -4.02
CA VAL A 67 -9.20 9.46 -4.12
C VAL A 67 -9.97 8.81 -5.27
N THR A 68 -9.27 8.03 -6.08
CA THR A 68 -9.88 7.16 -7.10
C THR A 68 -9.20 5.80 -7.13
N TYR A 69 -9.83 4.84 -7.81
CA TYR A 69 -9.25 3.51 -8.03
C TYR A 69 -9.63 2.93 -9.39
N THR A 70 -8.81 2.01 -9.88
CA THR A 70 -9.10 1.18 -11.06
C THR A 70 -8.81 -0.28 -10.75
N ASP A 71 -9.67 -1.17 -11.24
CA ASP A 71 -9.55 -2.61 -11.05
C ASP A 71 -9.19 -3.30 -12.36
N GLU A 72 -8.13 -4.10 -12.30
CA GLU A 72 -7.77 -5.04 -13.37
C GLU A 72 -8.01 -6.47 -12.88
N ILE A 73 -8.88 -7.19 -13.58
CA ILE A 73 -9.23 -8.58 -13.23
C ILE A 73 -8.41 -9.52 -14.09
N PHE A 74 -7.62 -10.36 -13.43
CA PHE A 74 -6.85 -11.44 -14.04
C PHE A 74 -7.53 -12.75 -13.70
N ASP A 75 -8.15 -13.37 -14.70
CA ASP A 75 -8.58 -14.74 -14.61
C ASP A 75 -7.32 -15.61 -14.43
N ILE A 76 -7.31 -16.46 -13.40
CA ILE A 76 -6.24 -17.43 -13.18
C ILE A 76 -6.61 -18.77 -13.83
N GLY A 77 -7.70 -18.76 -14.62
CA GLY A 77 -8.27 -19.88 -15.35
C GLY A 77 -7.23 -20.86 -15.85
N ALA A 78 -7.32 -22.06 -15.28
CA ALA A 78 -6.85 -23.31 -15.86
C ALA A 78 -5.51 -23.22 -16.61
N ALA A 79 -4.40 -23.28 -15.88
CA ALA A 79 -3.41 -24.25 -16.33
C ALA A 79 -4.08 -25.63 -16.21
N GLY A 80 -4.64 -26.10 -17.32
CA GLY A 80 -5.44 -27.31 -17.42
C GLY A 80 -4.65 -28.57 -17.06
N GLY A 81 -4.51 -28.82 -15.76
CA GLY A 81 -4.06 -30.09 -15.21
C GLY A 81 -5.23 -30.78 -14.52
N ASN A 82 -5.56 -31.98 -14.98
CA ASN A 82 -6.39 -32.89 -14.21
C ASN A 82 -5.63 -33.20 -12.89
N PRO A 83 -6.26 -33.02 -11.70
CA PRO A 83 -5.62 -33.32 -10.42
C PRO A 83 -5.15 -34.79 -10.29
N GLU A 84 -5.60 -35.70 -11.15
CA GLU A 84 -5.13 -37.09 -11.19
C GLU A 84 -3.74 -37.28 -11.83
N GLN A 85 -3.16 -36.27 -12.51
CA GLN A 85 -1.92 -36.42 -13.30
C GLN A 85 -0.64 -35.82 -12.67
N GLY A 86 -0.66 -35.38 -11.40
CA GLY A 86 0.57 -35.19 -10.62
C GLY A 86 1.61 -34.20 -11.16
N LEU A 87 1.23 -33.26 -12.05
CA LEU A 87 2.07 -32.15 -12.50
C LEU A 87 1.40 -30.85 -12.04
N GLY A 88 2.01 -30.23 -11.02
CA GLY A 88 1.31 -29.28 -10.14
C GLY A 88 0.87 -27.97 -10.79
N ILE A 89 -0.35 -27.55 -10.43
CA ILE A 89 -0.87 -26.18 -10.24
C ILE A 89 -2.02 -26.29 -9.20
N VAL A 90 -2.14 -25.31 -8.30
CA VAL A 90 -3.21 -25.21 -7.30
C VAL A 90 -4.50 -24.71 -8.00
N PRO A 91 -5.66 -25.40 -7.91
CA PRO A 91 -6.91 -24.97 -8.55
C PRO A 91 -7.58 -23.75 -7.85
N ASP A 92 -7.00 -23.31 -6.73
CA ASP A 92 -7.64 -22.46 -5.72
C ASP A 92 -7.57 -20.95 -6.04
N ALA A 93 -7.85 -20.49 -7.26
CA ALA A 93 -8.05 -19.06 -7.50
C ALA A 93 -9.02 -18.82 -8.67
N CYS A 94 -10.25 -18.37 -8.38
CA CYS A 94 -11.19 -17.97 -9.41
C CYS A 94 -10.62 -16.82 -10.24
N TYR A 95 -10.07 -15.80 -9.59
CA TYR A 95 -9.39 -14.68 -10.25
C TYR A 95 -8.62 -13.84 -9.21
N LYS A 96 -7.77 -12.95 -9.71
CA LYS A 96 -7.14 -11.87 -8.94
C LYS A 96 -7.65 -10.53 -9.44
N ILE A 97 -7.86 -9.61 -8.51
CA ILE A 97 -8.05 -8.20 -8.82
C ILE A 97 -6.78 -7.46 -8.40
N ILE A 98 -6.19 -6.72 -9.34
CA ILE A 98 -5.16 -5.74 -9.08
C ILE A 98 -5.85 -4.38 -9.03
N ARG A 99 -6.03 -3.86 -7.81
CA ARG A 99 -6.66 -2.56 -7.58
C ARG A 99 -5.59 -1.50 -7.40
N THR A 100 -5.55 -0.54 -8.31
CA THR A 100 -4.66 0.62 -8.22
C THR A 100 -5.41 1.79 -7.64
N TRP A 101 -5.02 2.21 -6.44
CA TRP A 101 -5.46 3.44 -5.79
C TRP A 101 -4.62 4.61 -6.27
N LYS A 102 -5.28 5.75 -6.53
CA LYS A 102 -4.64 7.03 -6.79
C LYS A 102 -5.20 8.07 -5.83
N VAL A 103 -4.29 8.80 -5.19
CA VAL A 103 -4.62 9.91 -4.29
C VAL A 103 -3.93 11.14 -4.82
N ILE A 104 -4.64 12.25 -4.89
CA ILE A 104 -4.10 13.53 -5.35
C ILE A 104 -4.47 14.64 -4.37
N ASP A 105 -3.57 15.60 -4.18
CA ASP A 105 -3.94 16.92 -3.66
C ASP A 105 -4.10 17.87 -4.84
N TRP A 106 -5.33 18.33 -5.11
CA TRP A 106 -5.62 19.24 -6.22
C TRP A 106 -4.88 20.58 -6.13
N CYS A 107 -4.43 20.99 -4.94
CA CYS A 107 -3.66 22.22 -4.77
C CYS A 107 -2.21 22.09 -5.25
N LYS A 108 -1.67 20.86 -5.30
CA LYS A 108 -0.26 20.57 -5.63
C LYS A 108 -0.08 19.77 -6.91
N TYR A 109 -1.05 18.92 -7.24
CA TYR A 109 -0.99 17.99 -8.35
C TYR A 109 -0.69 18.70 -9.69
N ASP A 110 0.45 18.38 -10.30
CA ASP A 110 0.80 18.76 -11.66
C ASP A 110 0.74 17.52 -12.59
N PRO A 111 -0.23 17.43 -13.52
CA PRO A 111 -0.39 16.27 -14.40
C PRO A 111 0.79 16.01 -15.35
N ASN A 112 1.73 16.96 -15.48
CA ASN A 112 2.91 16.82 -16.34
C ASN A 112 4.21 16.63 -15.55
N ASN A 113 4.14 16.69 -14.22
CA ASN A 113 5.31 16.68 -13.36
C ASN A 113 5.01 15.94 -12.05
N HIS A 114 4.94 14.62 -12.14
CA HIS A 114 4.98 13.75 -10.97
C HIS A 114 6.45 13.48 -10.68
N ALA A 115 6.96 14.06 -9.59
CA ALA A 115 8.32 13.77 -9.17
C ALA A 115 8.41 12.26 -8.91
N THR A 116 9.46 11.60 -9.39
CA THR A 116 9.66 10.16 -9.16
C THR A 116 10.25 9.87 -7.78
N ASP A 117 10.31 10.88 -6.91
CA ASP A 117 10.87 10.72 -5.59
C ASP A 117 9.93 9.80 -4.77
N PRO A 118 10.47 8.85 -4.01
CA PRO A 118 9.63 7.95 -3.24
C PRO A 118 8.92 8.70 -2.11
N ASP A 119 7.67 8.32 -1.86
CA ASP A 119 6.92 8.74 -0.68
C ASP A 119 7.60 8.29 0.63
N ILE A 120 7.24 8.96 1.72
CA ILE A 120 7.84 8.74 3.03
C ILE A 120 7.09 7.61 3.73
N ILE A 121 7.80 6.58 4.18
CA ILE A 121 7.21 5.53 5.03
C ILE A 121 7.01 6.09 6.43
N VAL A 122 5.77 6.09 6.91
CA VAL A 122 5.43 6.57 8.26
C VAL A 122 5.47 5.45 9.28
N ASP A 123 4.93 4.27 8.94
CA ASP A 123 4.94 3.09 9.79
C ASP A 123 5.33 1.84 9.00
N ASP A 124 6.54 1.34 9.25
CA ASP A 124 7.10 0.16 8.60
C ASP A 124 6.49 -1.17 9.06
N ARG A 125 5.64 -1.14 10.09
CA ARG A 125 4.92 -2.33 10.59
C ARG A 125 3.65 -2.58 9.81
N LEU A 126 3.14 -1.57 9.10
CA LEU A 126 1.92 -1.67 8.32
C LEU A 126 2.25 -2.11 6.89
N LEU A 127 2.15 -3.42 6.67
CA LEU A 127 2.50 -4.07 5.40
C LEU A 127 1.25 -4.41 4.58
N ALA A 128 1.39 -4.47 3.25
CA ALA A 128 0.33 -4.89 2.33
C ALA A 128 -0.08 -6.35 2.60
N ASP A 129 0.90 -7.24 2.75
CA ASP A 129 0.71 -8.62 3.20
C ASP A 129 2.01 -9.13 3.82
N THR A 130 1.93 -9.71 5.02
CA THR A 130 3.14 -10.13 5.75
C THR A 130 3.84 -11.34 5.14
N ALA A 131 3.15 -12.13 4.32
CA ALA A 131 3.70 -13.37 3.76
C ALA A 131 4.31 -13.18 2.36
N SER A 132 3.63 -12.40 1.50
CA SER A 132 3.93 -12.32 0.06
C SER A 132 4.33 -10.91 -0.39
N ARG A 133 4.00 -9.86 0.35
CA ARG A 133 4.31 -8.45 0.02
C ARG A 133 4.81 -7.66 1.24
N ALA A 134 5.71 -8.26 2.00
CA ALA A 134 6.23 -7.71 3.25
C ALA A 134 7.08 -6.43 3.08
N CYS A 135 7.54 -6.13 1.87
CA CYS A 135 8.27 -4.88 1.59
C CYS A 135 7.38 -3.78 0.99
N VAL A 136 6.06 -3.97 0.97
CA VAL A 136 5.10 -2.98 0.50
C VAL A 136 4.43 -2.38 1.73
N TYR A 137 4.77 -1.14 2.04
CA TYR A 137 4.23 -0.41 3.18
C TYR A 137 2.92 0.26 2.80
N ARG A 138 1.98 0.27 3.73
CA ARG A 138 0.65 0.86 3.52
C ARG A 138 0.44 2.16 4.28
N ASN A 139 1.28 2.50 5.26
CA ASN A 139 1.23 3.82 5.89
C ASN A 139 2.35 4.71 5.35
N ILE A 140 1.97 5.62 4.46
CA ILE A 140 2.90 6.46 3.72
C ILE A 140 2.43 7.91 3.71
N LYS A 141 3.37 8.83 3.66
CA LYS A 141 3.14 10.26 3.60
C LYS A 141 3.69 10.82 2.29
N ASP A 142 2.87 11.63 1.63
CA ASP A 142 3.19 12.31 0.38
C ASP A 142 4.51 13.10 0.53
N ASN A 143 5.37 13.01 -0.49
CA ASN A 143 6.65 13.70 -0.48
C ASN A 143 6.52 15.23 -0.76
N GLY A 144 5.30 15.72 -1.00
CA GLY A 144 4.97 17.10 -1.34
C GLY A 144 4.72 17.35 -2.84
N ASP A 145 4.69 16.31 -3.67
CA ASP A 145 4.31 16.40 -5.09
C ASP A 145 2.80 16.33 -5.34
N GLY A 146 2.03 15.99 -4.30
CA GLY A 146 0.57 15.94 -4.34
C GLY A 146 0.02 14.73 -5.10
N TYR A 147 0.80 13.66 -5.26
CA TYR A 147 0.38 12.44 -5.96
C TYR A 147 0.89 11.17 -5.29
N MET A 148 -0.02 10.26 -4.92
CA MET A 148 0.32 8.93 -4.44
C MET A 148 -0.37 7.84 -5.26
N SER A 149 0.32 6.71 -5.45
CA SER A 149 -0.22 5.53 -6.13
C SER A 149 0.09 4.26 -5.36
N TYR A 150 -0.90 3.40 -5.17
CA TYR A 150 -0.76 2.16 -4.40
C TYR A 150 -1.52 1.00 -5.02
N VAL A 151 -0.92 -0.20 -5.02
CA VAL A 151 -1.55 -1.42 -5.53
C VAL A 151 -1.99 -2.33 -4.39
N GLN A 152 -3.29 -2.55 -4.30
CA GLN A 152 -3.91 -3.59 -3.48
C GLN A 152 -4.18 -4.83 -4.34
N ILE A 153 -3.83 -6.01 -3.82
CA ILE A 153 -4.16 -7.30 -4.45
C ILE A 153 -5.33 -7.94 -3.69
N ILE A 154 -6.38 -8.29 -4.43
CA ILE A 154 -7.51 -9.07 -3.90
C ILE A 154 -7.52 -10.41 -4.61
N LYS A 155 -7.33 -11.49 -3.86
CA LYS A 155 -7.33 -12.86 -4.35
C LYS A 155 -8.64 -13.54 -3.99
N VAL A 156 -9.34 -14.06 -5.00
CA VAL A 156 -10.59 -14.80 -4.84
C VAL A 156 -10.32 -16.28 -5.12
N ILE A 157 -10.61 -17.15 -4.15
CA ILE A 157 -10.25 -18.58 -4.19
C ILE A 157 -11.48 -19.49 -4.13
N ASP A 158 -11.48 -20.54 -4.94
CA ASP A 158 -12.45 -21.63 -4.83
C ASP A 158 -11.84 -22.75 -3.99
N THR A 159 -12.59 -23.25 -3.03
CA THR A 159 -12.18 -24.40 -2.19
C THR A 159 -13.10 -25.59 -2.34
N ILE A 160 -14.13 -25.50 -3.19
CA ILE A 160 -15.10 -26.56 -3.41
C ILE A 160 -14.65 -27.41 -4.58
N ALA A 161 -14.26 -28.66 -4.30
CA ALA A 161 -13.88 -29.61 -5.33
C ALA A 161 -15.09 -29.97 -6.23
N PRO A 162 -14.90 -30.14 -7.56
CA PRO A 162 -15.97 -30.56 -8.45
C PRO A 162 -16.39 -32.01 -8.15
N VAL A 163 -17.70 -32.29 -8.21
CA VAL A 163 -18.24 -33.65 -8.04
C VAL A 163 -18.30 -34.37 -9.39
N ILE A 164 -17.54 -35.46 -9.55
CA ILE A 164 -17.60 -36.32 -10.73
C ILE A 164 -18.57 -37.48 -10.47
N THR A 165 -19.71 -37.51 -11.16
CA THR A 165 -20.61 -38.68 -11.17
C THR A 165 -20.41 -39.48 -12.46
N THR A 166 -19.85 -40.68 -12.36
CA THR A 166 -19.77 -41.61 -13.50
C THR A 166 -21.12 -42.32 -13.69
N ARG A 167 -21.75 -42.18 -14.86
CA ARG A 167 -22.86 -43.06 -15.25
C ARG A 167 -22.28 -44.38 -15.73
N GLY A 168 -22.32 -45.41 -14.89
CA GLY A 168 -21.94 -46.77 -15.28
C GLY A 168 -22.87 -47.27 -16.39
N TYR A 169 -22.36 -47.36 -17.62
CA TYR A 169 -22.99 -48.18 -18.65
C TYR A 169 -22.75 -49.64 -18.27
N GLY A 170 -23.80 -50.31 -17.76
CA GLY A 170 -23.78 -51.74 -17.53
C GLY A 170 -23.56 -52.47 -18.85
N ILE A 171 -22.48 -53.25 -18.93
CA ILE A 171 -22.26 -54.20 -20.02
C ILE A 171 -23.29 -55.32 -19.81
N LEU A 172 -24.33 -55.35 -20.65
CA LEU A 172 -25.23 -56.50 -20.74
C LEU A 172 -24.43 -57.66 -21.35
N HIS A 173 -24.27 -58.74 -20.57
CA HIS A 173 -23.77 -60.03 -21.02
C HIS A 173 -24.75 -60.70 -22.00
#